data_AF-A0A4V0HYK1-F1
#
_entry.id   AF-A0A4V0HYK1-F1
#
_cell.length_a   1.000
_cell.length_b   1.000
_cell.length_c   1.000
_cell.angle_alpha   90.00
_cell.angle_beta   90.00
_cell.angle_gamma   90.00
#
_symmetry.space_group_name_H-M   'P 1'
#
loop_
_entity.id
_entity.type
_entity.pdbx_description
1 polymer ?
#
loop_
_entity_poly.entity_id
_entity_poly.type
_entity_poly.pdbx_seq_one_letter_code
_entity_poly.pdbx_strand_id
1 'polypeptide(L)'
;MTPLLLAALALSSAPAPAVPAAADCQARYYFTLFAGQSVPFRPNTAHTWGTYAKVTTAPDGKLSVETVTISWLPVTAVVRPYRLRPEAGKNWSLAETFAIMASHNSQVSRWGPYETDGVRFEMARTQAAYLASGEVRFRSIDSFNTNEHVVNCVHALTSAGPAVRKYIQPVIRVGEPGTSRLAKLYNRGGAFPTYPVRHDWLLPLIGGDAYPTTPREPGEYIPRRVR
;
A
#
# COMPACT_ATOMS: atom_id res chain seq x y z
N MET A 1 1.89 -5.63 57.80
CA MET A 1 2.65 -6.27 56.71
C MET A 1 1.63 -6.96 55.81
N THR A 2 1.31 -6.35 54.67
CA THR A 2 0.21 -6.76 53.79
C THR A 2 0.78 -7.61 52.65
N PRO A 3 0.30 -8.83 52.37
CA PRO A 3 0.87 -9.67 51.33
C PRO A 3 0.45 -9.16 49.95
N LEU A 4 1.44 -8.95 49.08
CA LEU A 4 1.26 -8.63 47.67
C LEU A 4 0.87 -9.93 46.94
N LEU A 5 -0.37 -10.01 46.44
CA LEU A 5 -0.83 -11.08 45.55
C LEU A 5 -0.36 -10.79 44.13
N LEU A 6 0.67 -11.52 43.67
CA LEU A 6 1.07 -11.57 42.26
C LEU A 6 0.07 -12.43 41.48
N ALA A 7 -0.85 -11.77 40.77
CA ALA A 7 -1.70 -12.43 39.79
C ALA A 7 -0.87 -12.72 38.52
N ALA A 8 -0.55 -13.99 38.29
CA ALA A 8 0.07 -14.44 37.06
C ALA A 8 -0.98 -14.39 35.92
N LEU A 9 -0.85 -13.42 35.02
CA LEU A 9 -1.62 -13.39 33.78
C LEU A 9 -1.09 -14.47 32.84
N ALA A 10 -1.87 -15.54 32.66
CA ALA A 10 -1.65 -16.51 31.60
C ALA A 10 -1.94 -15.85 30.24
N LEU A 11 -0.90 -15.62 29.45
CA LEU A 11 -1.01 -15.21 28.05
C LEU A 11 -1.57 -16.40 27.25
N SER A 12 -2.87 -16.37 26.95
CA SER A 12 -3.49 -17.30 26.02
C SER A 12 -2.98 -17.00 24.60
N SER A 13 -2.15 -17.86 24.04
CA SER A 13 -1.70 -17.75 22.65
C SER A 13 -2.87 -18.07 21.73
N ALA A 14 -3.36 -17.08 20.99
CA ALA A 14 -4.35 -17.33 19.94
C ALA A 14 -3.76 -18.30 18.90
N PRO A 15 -4.54 -19.29 18.42
CA PRO A 15 -4.08 -20.21 17.38
C PRO A 15 -3.72 -19.42 16.12
N ALA A 16 -2.57 -19.74 15.52
CA ALA A 16 -2.15 -19.14 14.26
C ALA A 16 -3.21 -19.41 13.17
N PRO A 17 -3.51 -18.43 12.30
CA PRO A 17 -4.47 -18.64 11.22
C PRO A 17 -4.02 -19.80 10.34
N ALA A 18 -4.93 -20.75 10.07
CA ALA A 18 -4.64 -21.90 9.24
C ALA A 18 -4.27 -21.46 7.81
N VAL A 19 -3.08 -21.87 7.37
CA VAL A 19 -2.65 -21.70 5.97
C VAL A 19 -3.52 -22.63 5.11
N PRO A 20 -4.13 -22.14 4.01
CA PRO A 20 -4.94 -22.98 3.14
C PRO A 20 -4.13 -24.16 2.60
N ALA A 21 -4.74 -25.36 2.63
CA ALA A 21 -4.09 -26.60 2.21
C ALA A 21 -3.65 -26.53 0.74
N ALA A 22 -2.44 -27.04 0.48
CA ALA A 22 -1.70 -26.98 -0.78
C ALA A 22 -2.29 -27.90 -1.87
N ALA A 23 -3.52 -27.65 -2.32
CA ALA A 23 -4.14 -28.49 -3.35
C ALA A 23 -3.65 -28.19 -4.77
N ASP A 24 -3.10 -27.00 -5.03
CA ASP A 24 -2.55 -26.62 -6.34
C ASP A 24 -1.23 -25.87 -6.16
N CYS A 25 -0.18 -26.29 -6.88
CA CYS A 25 1.09 -25.54 -7.00
C CYS A 25 0.93 -24.23 -7.79
N GLN A 26 -0.28 -23.68 -7.87
CA GLN A 26 -0.59 -22.46 -8.61
C GLN A 26 -0.25 -21.24 -7.77
N ALA A 27 0.42 -20.28 -8.40
CA ALA A 27 0.72 -19.00 -7.79
C ALA A 27 -0.57 -18.21 -7.57
N ARG A 28 -0.75 -17.68 -6.35
CA ARG A 28 -1.84 -16.76 -6.00
C ARG A 28 -1.29 -15.36 -5.85
N TYR A 29 -2.05 -14.37 -6.30
CA TYR A 29 -1.60 -12.99 -6.32
C TYR A 29 -2.44 -12.17 -5.35
N TYR A 30 -1.79 -11.23 -4.68
CA TYR A 30 -2.44 -10.38 -3.69
C TYR A 30 -2.02 -8.93 -3.90
N PHE A 31 -2.91 -8.02 -3.53
CA PHE A 31 -2.67 -6.60 -3.56
C PHE A 31 -3.10 -5.97 -2.23
N THR A 32 -2.16 -5.28 -1.60
CA THR A 32 -2.39 -4.47 -0.40
C THR A 32 -2.12 -3.02 -0.74
N LEU A 33 -3.12 -2.17 -0.53
CA LEU A 33 -3.03 -0.73 -0.73
C LEU A 33 -2.87 -0.05 0.63
N PHE A 34 -2.06 1.00 0.69
CA PHE A 34 -1.77 1.72 1.92
C PHE A 34 -1.90 3.23 1.72
N ALA A 35 -2.19 3.92 2.82
CA ALA A 35 -2.15 5.36 2.88
C ALA A 35 -1.57 5.82 4.21
N GLY A 36 -0.72 6.82 4.17
CA GLY A 36 -0.15 7.45 5.35
C GLY A 36 -0.41 8.95 5.33
N GLN A 37 -0.64 9.53 6.51
CA GLN A 37 -0.76 10.98 6.70
C GLN A 37 -0.58 11.34 8.18
N SER A 38 -0.11 12.55 8.47
CA SER A 38 -0.08 13.07 9.84
C SER A 38 -1.47 13.39 10.40
N VAL A 39 -1.58 13.46 11.73
CA VAL A 39 -2.72 14.04 12.44
C VAL A 39 -2.20 15.13 13.39
N PRO A 40 -2.59 16.42 13.21
CA PRO A 40 -3.49 16.94 12.17
C PRO A 40 -2.93 16.79 10.75
N PHE A 41 -3.82 16.75 9.76
CA PHE A 41 -3.51 16.49 8.37
C PHE A 41 -2.59 17.56 7.77
N ARG A 42 -1.46 17.12 7.21
CA ARG A 42 -0.54 17.96 6.43
C ARG A 42 -0.31 17.35 5.05
N PRO A 43 -0.63 18.05 3.95
CA PRO A 43 -0.51 17.49 2.59
C PRO A 43 0.89 16.96 2.24
N ASN A 44 1.95 17.53 2.80
CA ASN A 44 3.34 17.09 2.58
C ASN A 44 3.74 15.81 3.35
N THR A 45 2.85 15.27 4.17
CA THR A 45 3.04 13.96 4.83
C THR A 45 2.16 12.87 4.23
N ALA A 46 1.26 13.25 3.32
CA ALA A 46 0.29 12.33 2.73
C ALA A 46 0.95 11.48 1.64
N HIS A 47 0.77 10.18 1.71
CA HIS A 47 1.30 9.24 0.73
C HIS A 47 0.33 8.09 0.47
N THR A 48 0.33 7.60 -0.77
CA THR A 48 -0.42 6.42 -1.22
C THR A 48 0.58 5.49 -1.88
N TRP A 49 0.60 4.23 -1.47
CA TRP A 49 1.47 3.21 -2.05
C TRP A 49 0.79 1.85 -2.02
N GLY A 50 1.37 0.88 -2.72
CA GLY A 50 0.82 -0.46 -2.81
C GLY A 50 1.90 -1.53 -2.84
N THR A 51 1.60 -2.70 -2.30
CA THR A 51 2.44 -3.89 -2.40
C THR A 51 1.64 -5.01 -3.05
N TYR A 52 2.17 -5.53 -4.14
CA TYR A 52 1.70 -6.72 -4.82
C TYR A 52 2.53 -7.90 -4.34
N ALA A 53 1.89 -9.05 -4.11
CA ALA A 53 2.57 -10.26 -3.67
C ALA A 53 2.15 -11.43 -4.56
N LYS A 54 3.11 -12.25 -4.97
CA LYS A 54 2.91 -13.54 -5.61
C LYS A 54 3.31 -14.61 -4.61
N VAL A 55 2.35 -15.41 -4.18
CA VAL A 55 2.57 -16.52 -3.26
C VAL A 55 2.52 -17.82 -4.04
N THR A 56 3.58 -18.61 -3.95
CA THR A 56 3.64 -19.95 -4.52
C THR A 56 3.77 -20.95 -3.38
N THR A 57 2.92 -21.96 -3.36
CA THR A 57 2.98 -23.06 -2.39
C THR A 57 3.74 -24.22 -3.02
N ALA A 58 4.87 -24.58 -2.43
CA ALA A 58 5.64 -25.76 -2.85
C ALA A 58 4.91 -27.06 -2.47
N PRO A 59 5.25 -28.22 -3.08
CA PRO A 59 4.64 -29.51 -2.74
C PRO A 59 4.77 -29.91 -1.26
N ASP A 60 5.79 -29.40 -0.56
CA ASP A 60 5.99 -29.61 0.88
C ASP A 60 5.20 -28.65 1.78
N GLY A 61 4.34 -27.82 1.17
CA GLY A 61 3.51 -26.83 1.85
C GLY A 61 4.23 -25.52 2.20
N LYS A 62 5.53 -25.37 1.90
CA LYS A 62 6.24 -24.10 2.15
C LYS A 62 5.76 -23.02 1.21
N LEU A 63 5.61 -21.81 1.75
CA LEU A 63 5.23 -20.62 0.99
C LEU A 63 6.48 -19.87 0.52
N SER A 64 6.54 -19.57 -0.77
CA SER A 64 7.47 -18.58 -1.34
C SER A 64 6.68 -17.32 -1.67
N VAL A 65 7.18 -16.15 -1.24
CA VAL A 65 6.51 -14.86 -1.45
C VAL A 65 7.45 -13.93 -2.20
N GLU A 66 7.06 -13.57 -3.42
CA GLU A 66 7.71 -12.50 -4.21
C GLU A 66 6.87 -11.23 -4.06
N THR A 67 7.51 -10.08 -3.81
CA THR A 67 6.80 -8.81 -3.63
C THR A 67 7.27 -7.74 -4.62
N VAL A 68 6.33 -6.90 -5.03
CA VAL A 68 6.57 -5.68 -5.78
C VAL A 68 5.88 -4.53 -5.06
N THR A 69 6.64 -3.60 -4.50
CA THR A 69 6.12 -2.38 -3.91
C THR A 69 6.23 -1.22 -4.89
N ILE A 70 5.14 -0.49 -5.08
CA ILE A 70 5.11 0.81 -5.74
C ILE A 70 4.87 1.87 -4.68
N SER A 71 5.93 2.58 -4.31
CA SER A 71 5.94 3.68 -3.36
C SER A 71 6.79 4.82 -3.92
N TRP A 72 6.16 5.66 -4.73
CA TRP A 72 6.85 6.72 -5.46
C TRP A 72 6.84 8.05 -4.69
N LEU A 73 8.02 8.50 -4.27
CA LEU A 73 8.23 9.77 -3.54
C LEU A 73 9.50 10.46 -4.07
N PRO A 74 9.75 11.74 -3.73
CA PRO A 74 11.05 12.36 -3.98
C PRO A 74 12.19 11.53 -3.38
N VAL A 75 13.37 11.56 -3.99
CA VAL A 75 14.59 10.95 -3.42
C VAL A 75 14.88 11.48 -2.00
N THR A 76 14.50 12.72 -1.71
CA THR A 76 14.67 13.34 -0.38
C THR A 76 13.64 12.88 0.66
N ALA A 77 12.63 12.10 0.27
CA ALA A 77 11.41 11.79 1.05
C ALA A 77 10.54 13.01 1.45
N VAL A 78 11.06 14.23 1.34
CA VAL A 78 10.32 15.47 1.60
C VAL A 78 9.41 15.83 0.42
N VAL A 79 8.11 15.63 0.58
CA VAL A 79 7.10 16.04 -0.39
C VAL A 79 6.88 17.55 -0.35
N ARG A 80 6.88 18.21 -1.51
CA ARG A 80 6.60 19.64 -1.66
C ARG A 80 5.39 19.84 -2.56
N PRO A 81 4.16 19.85 -2.01
CA PRO A 81 2.92 19.84 -2.80
C PRO A 81 2.83 20.95 -3.86
N TYR A 82 3.38 22.13 -3.56
CA TYR A 82 3.30 23.31 -4.42
C TYR A 82 4.55 23.51 -5.32
N ARG A 83 5.44 22.52 -5.39
CA ARG A 83 6.64 22.61 -6.24
C ARG A 83 6.25 22.49 -7.72
N LEU A 84 6.48 23.55 -8.49
CA LEU A 84 6.14 23.60 -9.91
C LEU A 84 7.04 22.69 -10.77
N ARG A 85 8.34 22.66 -10.47
CA ARG A 85 9.33 21.87 -11.21
C ARG A 85 9.40 20.43 -10.66
N PRO A 86 9.31 19.39 -11.52
CA PRO A 86 9.53 18.02 -11.10
C PRO A 86 10.92 17.82 -10.48
N GLU A 87 11.04 16.88 -9.55
CA GLU A 87 12.30 16.49 -8.93
C GLU A 87 12.58 15.00 -9.13
N ALA A 88 13.80 14.55 -8.79
CA ALA A 88 14.13 13.13 -8.86
C ALA A 88 13.23 12.34 -7.91
N GLY A 89 12.62 11.27 -8.42
CA GLY A 89 11.83 10.33 -7.61
C GLY A 89 12.60 9.05 -7.31
N LYS A 90 12.13 8.32 -6.30
CA LYS A 90 12.60 6.98 -5.94
C LYS A 90 11.38 6.11 -5.67
N ASN A 91 11.42 4.87 -6.16
CA ASN A 91 10.49 3.83 -5.74
C ASN A 91 11.02 3.19 -4.46
N TRP A 92 10.46 3.59 -3.31
CA TRP A 92 10.89 3.13 -2.00
C TRP A 92 10.36 1.72 -1.71
N SER A 93 11.13 0.92 -0.99
CA SER A 93 10.64 -0.35 -0.46
C SER A 93 9.52 -0.12 0.57
N LEU A 94 8.77 -1.18 0.90
CA LEU A 94 7.74 -1.09 1.94
C LEU A 94 8.34 -0.68 3.30
N ALA A 95 9.47 -1.27 3.68
CA ALA A 95 10.15 -0.98 4.94
C ALA A 95 10.64 0.47 5.01
N GLU A 96 11.28 0.98 3.95
CA GLU A 96 11.68 2.39 3.89
C GLU A 96 10.46 3.33 3.93
N THR A 97 9.36 2.96 3.26
CA THR A 97 8.13 3.75 3.26
C THR A 97 7.54 3.84 4.67
N PHE A 98 7.51 2.74 5.42
CA PHE A 98 7.10 2.77 6.82
C PHE A 98 8.02 3.60 7.69
N ALA A 99 9.34 3.57 7.47
CA ALA A 99 10.28 4.44 8.17
C ALA A 99 10.00 5.93 7.89
N ILE A 100 9.68 6.29 6.64
CA ILE A 100 9.26 7.65 6.28
C ILE A 100 7.97 8.02 7.02
N MET A 101 6.96 7.14 7.04
CA MET A 101 5.71 7.40 7.76
C MET A 101 5.93 7.60 9.26
N ALA A 102 6.78 6.78 9.88
CA ALA A 102 7.18 6.90 11.28
C ALA A 102 7.86 8.24 11.56
N SER A 103 8.79 8.66 10.70
CA SER A 103 9.52 9.94 10.85
C SER A 103 8.61 11.18 10.80
N HIS A 104 7.43 11.05 10.20
CA HIS A 104 6.41 12.11 10.12
C HIS A 104 5.29 11.95 11.15
N ASN A 105 5.42 11.00 12.09
CA ASN A 105 4.36 10.63 13.03
C ASN A 105 3.02 10.41 12.31
N SER A 106 3.08 9.74 11.15
CA SER A 106 1.90 9.51 10.31
C SER A 106 1.14 8.29 10.79
N GLN A 107 -0.19 8.40 10.84
CA GLN A 107 -1.01 7.21 10.91
C GLN A 107 -1.03 6.53 9.54
N VAL A 108 -1.15 5.20 9.53
CA VAL A 108 -1.24 4.43 8.30
C VAL A 108 -2.54 3.62 8.28
N SER A 109 -3.26 3.70 7.17
CA SER A 109 -4.41 2.85 6.85
C SER A 109 -4.03 1.84 5.77
N ARG A 110 -4.66 0.66 5.81
CA ARG A 110 -4.49 -0.41 4.81
C ARG A 110 -5.83 -0.89 4.25
N TRP A 111 -5.83 -1.26 2.97
CA TRP A 111 -6.90 -1.96 2.28
C TRP A 111 -6.34 -3.27 1.74
N GLY A 112 -6.88 -4.40 2.19
CA GLY A 112 -6.35 -5.73 1.90
C GLY A 112 -5.42 -6.25 3.01
N PRO A 113 -4.67 -7.34 2.77
CA PRO A 113 -4.42 -7.93 1.44
C PRO A 113 -5.68 -8.55 0.81
N TYR A 114 -5.97 -8.21 -0.44
CA TYR A 114 -7.02 -8.82 -1.25
C TYR A 114 -6.40 -9.67 -2.34
N GLU A 115 -7.00 -10.81 -2.68
CA GLU A 115 -6.57 -11.59 -3.86
C GLU A 115 -6.77 -10.75 -5.14
N THR A 116 -5.87 -10.93 -6.10
CA THR A 116 -5.88 -10.26 -7.40
C THR A 116 -5.37 -11.23 -8.48
N ASP A 117 -5.23 -10.76 -9.72
CA ASP A 117 -4.71 -11.57 -10.82
C ASP A 117 -3.21 -11.36 -11.07
N GLY A 118 -2.61 -12.31 -11.79
CA GLY A 118 -1.20 -12.24 -12.19
C GLY A 118 -0.90 -11.09 -13.15
N VAL A 119 -1.87 -10.64 -13.95
CA VAL A 119 -1.68 -9.54 -14.91
C VAL A 119 -1.32 -8.25 -14.17
N ARG A 120 -2.03 -7.93 -13.09
CA ARG A 120 -1.75 -6.76 -12.24
C ARG A 120 -0.39 -6.88 -11.54
N PHE A 121 0.04 -8.08 -11.15
CA PHE A 121 1.37 -8.30 -10.59
C PHE A 121 2.48 -8.01 -11.62
N GLU A 122 2.36 -8.51 -12.84
CA GLU A 122 3.31 -8.25 -13.94
C GLU A 122 3.34 -6.76 -14.32
N MET A 123 2.17 -6.11 -14.37
CA MET A 123 2.09 -4.67 -14.60
C MET A 123 2.75 -3.87 -13.48
N ALA A 124 2.58 -4.29 -12.22
CA ALA A 124 3.26 -3.65 -11.09
C ALA A 124 4.78 -3.80 -11.18
N ARG A 125 5.29 -4.98 -11.55
CA ARG A 125 6.72 -5.22 -11.77
C ARG A 125 7.28 -4.32 -12.87
N THR A 126 6.58 -4.26 -13.99
CA THR A 126 6.95 -3.40 -15.13
C THR A 126 6.98 -1.92 -14.72
N GLN A 127 5.95 -1.46 -14.01
CA GLN A 127 5.88 -0.09 -13.52
C GLN A 127 6.99 0.22 -12.50
N ALA A 128 7.27 -0.70 -11.57
CA ALA A 128 8.35 -0.54 -10.61
C ALA A 128 9.72 -0.40 -11.30
N ALA A 129 9.97 -1.19 -12.34
CA ALA A 129 11.18 -1.08 -13.17
C ALA A 129 11.24 0.26 -13.92
N TYR A 130 10.14 0.72 -14.51
CA TYR A 130 10.07 2.02 -15.18
C TYR A 130 10.32 3.20 -14.22
N LEU A 131 9.74 3.16 -13.02
CA LEU A 131 10.02 4.17 -11.98
C LEU A 131 11.49 4.16 -11.54
N ALA A 132 12.13 2.99 -11.53
CA ALA A 132 13.54 2.84 -11.15
C ALA A 132 14.53 3.19 -12.28
N SER A 133 14.07 3.38 -13.53
CA SER A 133 14.95 3.66 -14.68
C SER A 133 15.61 5.04 -14.62
N GLY A 134 15.05 5.97 -13.84
CA GLY A 134 15.48 7.37 -13.78
C GLY A 134 14.85 8.27 -14.85
N GLU A 135 14.05 7.71 -15.77
CA GLU A 135 13.32 8.49 -16.79
C GLU A 135 12.12 9.25 -16.20
N VAL A 136 11.58 8.77 -15.08
CA VAL A 136 10.40 9.34 -14.42
C VAL A 136 10.80 10.29 -13.31
N ARG A 137 10.16 11.45 -13.27
CA ARG A 137 10.32 12.45 -12.21
C ARG A 137 9.09 12.51 -11.31
N PHE A 138 9.31 12.89 -10.06
CA PHE A 138 8.25 13.09 -9.09
C PHE A 138 7.71 14.52 -9.15
N ARG A 139 6.38 14.66 -9.12
CA ARG A 139 5.71 15.90 -8.75
C ARG A 139 4.38 15.57 -8.09
N SER A 140 4.07 16.18 -6.94
CA SER A 140 2.84 15.91 -6.19
C SER A 140 1.57 16.25 -6.97
N ILE A 141 1.65 17.27 -7.83
CA ILE A 141 0.56 17.73 -8.69
C ILE A 141 1.01 17.54 -10.13
N ASP A 142 0.51 16.51 -10.78
CA ASP A 142 0.81 16.14 -12.17
C ASP A 142 -0.45 16.09 -13.05
N SER A 143 -1.65 16.15 -12.45
CA SER A 143 -2.95 16.06 -13.13
C SER A 143 -3.23 17.11 -14.22
N PHE A 144 -2.38 18.12 -14.39
CA PHE A 144 -2.55 19.20 -15.38
C PHE A 144 -1.84 18.95 -16.71
N ASN A 145 -0.91 18.00 -16.76
CA ASN A 145 -0.24 17.60 -17.98
C ASN A 145 -0.16 16.07 -18.01
N THR A 146 -0.61 15.45 -19.10
CA THR A 146 -0.57 13.99 -19.29
C THR A 146 0.85 13.49 -19.56
N ASN A 147 1.84 14.02 -18.84
CA ASN A 147 3.25 13.73 -19.03
C ASN A 147 3.59 12.42 -18.30
N GLU A 148 3.81 11.35 -19.05
CA GLU A 148 4.16 10.03 -18.53
C GLU A 148 5.54 9.96 -17.84
N HIS A 149 6.37 10.99 -18.00
CA HIS A 149 7.67 11.15 -17.33
C HIS A 149 7.56 12.00 -16.06
N VAL A 150 6.38 12.49 -15.68
CA VAL A 150 6.16 13.25 -14.43
C VAL A 150 4.95 12.69 -13.72
N VAL A 151 5.17 11.89 -12.68
CA VAL A 151 4.08 11.22 -11.96
C VAL A 151 4.11 11.48 -10.46
N ASN A 152 2.92 11.52 -9.86
CA ASN A 152 2.70 11.49 -8.42
C ASN A 152 2.60 10.04 -7.90
N CYS A 153 2.50 9.86 -6.58
CA CYS A 153 2.41 8.53 -5.96
C CYS A 153 1.18 7.71 -6.37
N VAL A 154 0.05 8.37 -6.64
CA VAL A 154 -1.19 7.72 -7.06
C VAL A 154 -1.15 7.28 -8.52
N HIS A 155 -0.63 8.10 -9.42
CA HIS A 155 -0.47 7.73 -10.83
C HIS A 155 0.63 6.68 -11.05
N ALA A 156 1.68 6.73 -10.23
CA ALA A 156 2.65 5.64 -10.16
C ALA A 156 1.96 4.31 -9.87
N LEU A 157 1.00 4.30 -8.94
CA LEU A 157 0.28 3.08 -8.57
C LEU A 157 -0.81 2.68 -9.58
N THR A 158 -1.60 3.63 -10.10
CA THR A 158 -2.70 3.33 -11.03
C THR A 158 -2.21 2.78 -12.37
N SER A 159 -0.95 3.02 -12.74
CA SER A 159 -0.32 2.42 -13.92
C SER A 159 -0.32 0.89 -13.88
N ALA A 160 -0.35 0.28 -12.70
CA ALA A 160 -0.46 -1.16 -12.48
C ALA A 160 -1.91 -1.69 -12.45
N GLY A 161 -2.90 -0.90 -12.86
CA GLY A 161 -4.31 -1.28 -12.87
C GLY A 161 -5.01 -0.90 -14.19
N PRO A 162 -5.39 -1.85 -15.05
CA PRO A 162 -5.93 -1.53 -16.38
C PRO A 162 -7.20 -0.67 -16.30
N ALA A 163 -8.09 -0.96 -15.34
CA ALA A 163 -9.33 -0.22 -15.13
C ALA A 163 -9.13 1.19 -14.52
N VAL A 164 -7.98 1.46 -13.90
CA VAL A 164 -7.72 2.73 -13.18
C VAL A 164 -6.55 3.52 -13.76
N ARG A 165 -5.87 3.02 -14.80
CA ARG A 165 -4.71 3.68 -15.42
C ARG A 165 -4.97 5.11 -15.89
N LYS A 166 -6.20 5.40 -16.34
CA LYS A 166 -6.64 6.74 -16.77
C LYS A 166 -7.23 7.58 -15.63
N TYR A 167 -7.15 7.12 -14.38
CA TYR A 167 -7.64 7.86 -13.24
C TYR A 167 -6.79 9.11 -13.02
N ILE A 168 -7.44 10.26 -13.05
CA ILE A 168 -6.84 11.54 -12.68
C ILE A 168 -7.26 11.85 -11.26
N GLN A 169 -6.30 11.86 -10.33
CA GLN A 169 -6.60 12.22 -8.95
C GLN A 169 -6.82 13.74 -8.82
N PRO A 170 -7.95 14.20 -8.23
CA PRO A 170 -8.11 15.61 -7.86
C PRO A 170 -7.11 16.00 -6.77
N VAL A 171 -6.42 17.13 -6.95
CA VAL A 171 -5.39 17.67 -6.02
C VAL A 171 -5.87 17.73 -4.56
N ILE A 172 -7.16 17.94 -4.35
CA ILE A 172 -7.76 18.06 -3.01
C ILE A 172 -7.90 16.73 -2.25
N ARG A 173 -7.78 15.56 -2.90
CA ARG A 173 -8.01 14.24 -2.28
C ARG A 173 -6.75 13.38 -2.25
N VAL A 174 -5.79 13.78 -1.42
CA VAL A 174 -4.58 12.99 -1.06
C VAL A 174 -4.73 12.32 0.31
N GLY A 175 -3.85 11.35 0.61
CA GLY A 175 -3.85 10.60 1.87
C GLY A 175 -4.96 9.56 1.93
N GLU A 176 -5.42 9.22 3.13
CA GLU A 176 -6.41 8.17 3.37
C GLU A 176 -7.73 8.35 2.59
N PRO A 177 -8.34 9.57 2.50
CA PRO A 177 -9.58 9.72 1.75
C PRO A 177 -9.39 9.51 0.23
N GLY A 178 -8.22 9.91 -0.29
CA GLY A 178 -7.85 9.69 -1.69
C GLY A 178 -7.66 8.21 -1.98
N THR A 179 -6.90 7.53 -1.11
CA THR A 179 -6.64 6.10 -1.23
C THR A 179 -7.89 5.25 -1.04
N SER A 180 -8.80 5.61 -0.13
CA SER A 180 -10.10 4.92 0.02
C SER A 180 -10.90 4.93 -1.28
N ARG A 181 -10.94 6.10 -1.96
CA ARG A 181 -11.56 6.20 -3.28
C ARG A 181 -10.83 5.36 -4.32
N LEU A 182 -9.50 5.34 -4.30
CA LEU A 182 -8.70 4.51 -5.21
C LEU A 182 -8.97 3.01 -4.98
N ALA A 183 -9.04 2.55 -3.73
CA ALA A 183 -9.44 1.19 -3.38
C ALA A 183 -10.82 0.84 -3.95
N LYS A 184 -11.80 1.75 -3.83
CA LYS A 184 -13.14 1.58 -4.44
C LYS A 184 -13.06 1.41 -5.96
N LEU A 185 -12.20 2.18 -6.63
CA LEU A 185 -12.01 2.08 -8.08
C LEU A 185 -11.36 0.76 -8.49
N TYR A 186 -10.37 0.29 -7.74
CA TYR A 186 -9.78 -1.04 -7.94
C TYR A 186 -10.83 -2.14 -7.77
N ASN A 187 -11.61 -2.08 -6.69
CA ASN A 187 -12.69 -3.05 -6.43
C ASN A 187 -13.71 -3.08 -7.58
N ARG A 188 -14.25 -1.91 -7.95
CA ARG A 188 -15.21 -1.77 -9.04
C ARG A 188 -14.63 -2.19 -10.40
N GLY A 189 -13.32 -2.03 -10.59
CA GLY A 189 -12.58 -2.45 -11.78
C GLY A 189 -12.20 -3.93 -11.80
N GLY A 190 -12.75 -4.74 -10.89
CA GLY A 190 -12.53 -6.19 -10.83
C GLY A 190 -11.13 -6.59 -10.36
N ALA A 191 -10.40 -5.71 -9.64
CA ALA A 191 -9.08 -6.04 -9.13
C ALA A 191 -9.11 -7.01 -7.94
N PHE A 192 -10.25 -7.10 -7.25
CA PHE A 192 -10.45 -7.89 -6.03
C PHE A 192 -11.58 -8.92 -6.24
N PRO A 193 -11.36 -10.00 -7.02
CA PRO A 193 -12.41 -10.94 -7.39
C PRO A 193 -13.10 -11.62 -6.19
N THR A 194 -12.41 -11.73 -5.05
CA THR A 194 -12.91 -12.38 -3.83
C THR A 194 -13.34 -11.39 -2.74
N TYR A 195 -13.41 -10.09 -3.04
CA TYR A 195 -13.87 -9.08 -2.06
C TYR A 195 -15.26 -9.45 -1.51
N PRO A 196 -15.49 -9.40 -0.17
CA PRO A 196 -14.66 -8.74 0.86
C PRO A 196 -13.62 -9.61 1.58
N VAL A 197 -13.29 -10.81 1.08
CA VAL A 197 -12.33 -11.71 1.75
C VAL A 197 -10.95 -11.07 1.84
N ARG A 198 -10.42 -10.96 3.07
CA ARG A 198 -9.05 -10.50 3.35
C ARG A 198 -8.12 -11.67 3.67
N HIS A 199 -6.84 -11.50 3.33
CA HIS A 199 -5.79 -12.47 3.58
C HIS A 199 -4.75 -11.92 4.56
N ASP A 200 -5.19 -11.55 5.77
CA ASP A 200 -4.35 -10.90 6.78
C ASP A 200 -3.14 -11.75 7.22
N TRP A 201 -3.18 -13.08 7.03
CA TRP A 201 -2.04 -13.98 7.22
C TRP A 201 -0.82 -13.60 6.38
N LEU A 202 -1.02 -12.87 5.27
CA LEU A 202 0.05 -12.45 4.37
C LEU A 202 0.82 -11.23 4.89
N LEU A 203 0.25 -10.42 5.78
CA LEU A 203 0.89 -9.21 6.29
C LEU A 203 2.29 -9.45 6.90
N PRO A 204 2.48 -10.38 7.85
CA PRO A 204 3.81 -10.69 8.37
C PRO A 204 4.80 -11.14 7.29
N LEU A 205 4.32 -11.86 6.27
CA LEU A 205 5.17 -12.38 5.20
C LEU A 205 5.65 -11.31 4.23
N ILE A 206 4.87 -10.23 4.04
CA ILE A 206 5.26 -9.10 3.19
C ILE A 206 5.88 -7.95 4.01
N GLY A 207 6.00 -8.09 5.33
CA GLY A 207 6.43 -7.03 6.25
C GLY A 207 5.40 -5.91 6.43
N GLY A 208 4.14 -6.16 6.09
CA GLY A 208 3.03 -5.19 6.15
C GLY A 208 2.55 -4.88 7.58
N ASP A 209 3.02 -5.63 8.57
CA ASP A 209 2.78 -5.46 10.00
C ASP A 209 3.99 -4.83 10.75
N ALA A 210 5.07 -4.49 10.04
CA ALA A 210 6.24 -3.81 10.60
C ALA A 210 5.93 -2.38 11.10
N TYR A 211 4.74 -1.86 10.80
CA TYR A 211 4.23 -0.58 11.29
C TYR A 211 2.75 -0.70 11.65
N PRO A 212 2.26 -0.03 12.71
CA PRO A 212 0.84 -0.06 13.06
C PRO A 212 -0.04 0.46 11.91
N THR A 213 -0.99 -0.37 11.46
CA THR A 213 -1.92 0.00 10.39
C THR A 213 -3.38 -0.17 10.82
N THR A 214 -4.25 0.71 10.34
CA THR A 214 -5.70 0.62 10.51
C THR A 214 -6.32 -0.07 9.30
N PRO A 215 -7.00 -1.22 9.44
CA PRO A 215 -7.72 -1.83 8.32
C PRO A 215 -8.91 -0.96 7.90
N ARG A 216 -9.13 -0.82 6.59
CA ARG A 216 -10.17 0.01 5.98
C ARG A 216 -10.90 -0.72 4.86
N GLU A 217 -12.14 -0.32 4.60
CA GLU A 217 -12.91 -0.83 3.45
C GLU A 217 -12.76 0.05 2.20
N PRO A 218 -12.76 -0.54 0.99
CA PRO A 218 -12.79 0.19 -0.27
C PRO A 218 -13.97 1.17 -0.35
N GLY A 219 -13.69 2.47 -0.38
CA GLY A 219 -14.70 3.52 -0.50
C GLY A 219 -15.30 3.98 0.82
N GLU A 220 -14.77 3.53 1.95
CA GLU A 220 -15.09 4.05 3.28
C GLU A 220 -14.89 5.58 3.33
N TYR A 221 -15.82 6.29 3.95
CA TYR A 221 -15.69 7.72 4.20
C TYR A 221 -14.76 7.97 5.38
N ILE A 222 -13.60 8.58 5.11
CA ILE A 222 -12.58 8.88 6.12
C ILE A 222 -12.48 10.41 6.28
N PRO A 223 -12.92 10.99 7.41
CA PRO A 223 -12.81 12.43 7.62
C PRO A 223 -11.37 12.84 7.88
N ARG A 224 -10.96 14.01 7.36
CA ARG A 224 -9.67 14.62 7.70
C ARG A 224 -9.76 15.32 9.05
N ARG A 225 -8.80 15.02 9.92
CA ARG A 225 -8.59 15.78 11.16
C ARG A 225 -7.67 16.96 10.85
N VAL A 226 -8.21 18.18 10.85
CA VAL A 226 -7.47 19.39 10.45
C VAL A 226 -6.94 20.21 11.63
N ARG A 227 -7.40 19.94 12.85
CA ARG A 227 -7.00 20.62 14.10
C ARG A 227 -7.13 19.65 15.27
#